data_AF-A0A8D8MIZ0-F1
#
_entry.id   AF-A0A8D8MIZ0-F1
#
_cell.length_a   1.000
_cell.length_b   1.000
_cell.length_c   1.000
_cell.angle_alpha   90.00
_cell.angle_beta   90.00
_cell.angle_gamma   90.00
#
_symmetry.space_group_name_H-M   'P 1'
#
loop_
_entity.id
_entity.type
_entity.pdbx_description
1 polymer ?
#
loop_
_entity_poly.entity_id
_entity_poly.type
_entity_poly.pdbx_seq_one_letter_code
_entity_poly.pdbx_strand_id
1 'polypeptide(L)'
;MGIKGLSQLIADVAPFAVKEGEIKNFFGRKVAIDASMCLYQFLIAVRAEGAQLTSVDGETTSHLMGTFYRTIRLLENGIKPVYVFDGKPPDMKSGELSKRAEKRDEAQKALDRATEAGATEDIEKFNRRLVKVTKQHSNEAKELLKLMGVPYVDAPCEAEAQCA
;
A
#
# COMPACT_ATOMS: atom_id res chain seq x y z
N MET A 1 -0.80 9.84 6.88
CA MET A 1 0.36 10.67 6.46
C MET A 1 1.58 10.26 7.26
N GLY A 2 2.79 10.26 6.67
CA GLY A 2 4.02 9.95 7.41
C GLY A 2 4.66 11.19 8.04
N ILE A 3 5.48 11.00 9.06
CA ILE A 3 6.30 12.06 9.66
C ILE A 3 7.71 11.98 9.04
N LYS A 4 8.08 13.01 8.27
CA LYS A 4 9.36 13.02 7.54
C LYS A 4 10.55 12.98 8.52
N GLY A 5 11.44 12.01 8.32
CA GLY A 5 12.68 11.87 9.10
C GLY A 5 12.52 11.22 10.48
N LEU A 6 11.30 10.86 10.90
CA LEU A 6 11.07 10.31 12.24
C LEU A 6 11.84 9.00 12.48
N SER A 7 11.84 8.07 11.50
CA SER A 7 12.56 6.80 11.63
C SER A 7 14.06 6.99 11.81
N GLN A 8 14.66 7.93 11.05
CA GLN A 8 16.08 8.26 11.16
C GLN A 8 16.39 8.89 12.53
N LEU A 9 15.56 9.84 12.97
CA LEU A 9 15.70 10.47 14.27
C LEU A 9 15.64 9.47 15.43
N ILE A 10 14.70 8.51 15.38
CA ILE A 10 14.60 7.44 16.39
C ILE A 10 15.84 6.57 16.37
N ALA A 11 16.34 6.19 15.18
CA ALA A 11 17.55 5.38 15.07
C ALA A 11 18.77 6.08 15.69
N ASP A 12 18.91 7.40 15.45
CA ASP A 12 20.06 8.18 15.90
C ASP A 12 20.00 8.52 17.40
N VAL A 13 18.81 8.86 17.92
CA VAL A 13 18.65 9.43 19.27
C VAL A 13 18.06 8.45 20.28
N ALA A 14 17.20 7.53 19.84
CA ALA A 14 16.50 6.58 20.70
C ALA A 14 16.53 5.15 20.13
N PRO A 15 17.71 4.57 19.82
CA PRO A 15 17.81 3.25 19.19
C PRO A 15 17.17 2.15 20.04
N PHE A 16 17.14 2.31 21.37
CA PHE A 16 16.49 1.40 22.31
C PHE A 16 14.97 1.29 22.14
N ALA A 17 14.33 2.24 21.43
CA ALA A 17 12.91 2.18 21.10
C ALA A 17 12.61 1.21 19.95
N VAL A 18 13.62 0.82 19.16
CA VAL A 18 13.49 -0.13 18.06
C VAL A 18 13.86 -1.53 18.56
N LYS A 19 12.99 -2.50 18.28
CA LYS A 19 13.25 -3.92 18.57
C LYS A 19 13.07 -4.72 17.31
N GLU A 20 14.07 -5.53 16.99
CA GLU A 20 14.01 -6.49 15.90
C GLU A 20 13.68 -7.88 16.43
N GLY A 21 12.99 -8.66 15.62
CA GLY A 21 12.62 -10.02 15.97
C GLY A 21 12.16 -10.80 14.75
N GLU A 22 12.30 -12.12 14.82
CA GLU A 22 11.81 -13.00 13.77
C GLU A 22 10.28 -13.02 13.74
N ILE A 23 9.70 -13.18 12.55
CA ILE A 23 8.24 -13.27 12.38
C ILE A 23 7.61 -14.38 13.24
N LYS A 24 8.35 -15.47 13.48
CA LYS A 24 7.94 -16.60 14.32
C LYS A 24 7.66 -16.20 15.77
N ASN A 25 8.31 -15.14 16.27
CA ASN A 25 8.11 -14.63 17.62
C ASN A 25 6.73 -14.00 17.83
N PHE A 26 5.97 -13.79 16.76
CA PHE A 26 4.64 -13.19 16.79
C PHE A 26 3.50 -14.22 16.68
N PHE A 27 3.79 -15.52 16.87
CA PHE A 27 2.77 -16.56 16.87
C PHE A 27 1.64 -16.26 17.87
N GLY A 28 0.39 -16.42 17.41
CA GLY A 28 -0.82 -16.17 18.19
C GLY A 28 -1.18 -14.70 18.39
N ARG A 29 -0.32 -13.75 17.99
CA ARG A 29 -0.56 -12.31 18.14
C ARG A 29 -1.61 -11.84 17.13
N LYS A 30 -2.46 -10.91 17.57
CA LYS A 30 -3.40 -10.18 16.72
C LYS A 30 -2.75 -8.87 16.28
N VAL A 31 -2.88 -8.52 15.01
CA VAL A 31 -2.25 -7.32 14.43
C VAL A 31 -3.24 -6.59 13.55
N ALA A 32 -3.37 -5.27 13.75
CA ALA A 32 -4.08 -4.39 12.83
C ALA A 32 -3.14 -3.96 11.70
N ILE A 33 -3.60 -4.11 10.45
CA ILE A 33 -2.82 -3.78 9.26
C ILE A 33 -3.53 -2.66 8.51
N ASP A 34 -2.81 -1.57 8.28
CA ASP A 34 -3.24 -0.53 7.33
C ASP A 34 -3.30 -1.13 5.91
N ALA A 35 -4.53 -1.33 5.42
CA ALA A 35 -4.81 -1.93 4.14
C ALA A 35 -4.44 -1.00 2.99
N SER A 36 -4.75 0.30 3.12
CA SER A 36 -4.46 1.30 2.09
C SER A 36 -2.98 1.32 1.75
N MET A 37 -2.12 1.33 2.76
CA MET A 37 -0.67 1.30 2.56
C MET A 37 -0.21 0.01 1.89
N CYS A 38 -0.78 -1.14 2.28
CA CYS A 38 -0.46 -2.43 1.63
C CYS A 38 -0.86 -2.45 0.15
N LEU A 39 -2.04 -1.95 -0.20
CA LEU A 39 -2.50 -1.91 -1.59
C LEU A 39 -1.56 -1.10 -2.49
N TYR A 40 -1.09 0.06 -2.02
CA TYR A 40 -0.08 0.84 -2.75
C TYR A 40 1.22 0.05 -2.95
N GLN A 41 1.72 -0.62 -1.90
CA GLN A 41 2.93 -1.43 -2.01
C GLN A 41 2.77 -2.54 -3.05
N PHE A 42 1.63 -3.23 -3.05
CA PHE A 42 1.38 -4.31 -3.99
C PHE A 42 1.27 -3.82 -5.43
N LEU A 43 0.51 -2.75 -5.67
CA LEU A 43 0.35 -2.18 -7.01
C LEU A 43 1.67 -1.62 -7.58
N ILE A 44 2.60 -1.19 -6.72
CA ILE A 44 3.92 -0.71 -7.14
C ILE A 44 4.88 -1.88 -7.38
N ALA A 45 4.93 -2.84 -6.46
CA ALA A 45 5.97 -3.88 -6.43
C ALA A 45 5.61 -5.16 -7.18
N VAL A 46 4.33 -5.56 -7.22
CA VAL A 46 3.87 -6.79 -7.87
C VAL A 46 3.63 -6.50 -9.34
N ARG A 47 4.64 -6.80 -10.16
CA ARG A 47 4.68 -6.51 -11.60
C ARG A 47 5.33 -7.65 -12.36
N ALA A 48 4.96 -7.80 -13.63
CA ALA A 48 5.67 -8.65 -14.60
C ALA A 48 6.07 -7.77 -15.79
N GLU A 49 7.31 -7.89 -16.25
CA GLU A 49 7.84 -7.12 -17.39
C GLU A 49 7.64 -5.60 -17.26
N GLY A 50 7.76 -5.07 -16.04
CA GLY A 50 7.58 -3.64 -15.74
C GLY A 50 6.12 -3.17 -15.65
N ALA A 51 5.14 -4.01 -16.03
CA ALA A 51 3.71 -3.71 -15.97
C ALA A 51 3.03 -4.36 -14.75
N GLN A 52 1.89 -3.79 -14.34
CA GLN A 52 1.05 -4.43 -13.32
C GLN A 52 0.45 -5.73 -13.88
N LEU A 53 0.20 -6.69 -12.99
CA LEU A 53 -0.49 -7.91 -13.37
C LEU A 53 -1.95 -7.59 -13.68
N THR A 54 -2.47 -8.17 -14.76
CA THR A 54 -3.85 -7.98 -15.18
C THR A 54 -4.55 -9.30 -15.46
N SER A 55 -5.88 -9.29 -15.42
CA SER A 55 -6.71 -10.34 -16.00
C SER A 55 -6.66 -10.30 -17.53
N VAL A 56 -7.32 -11.27 -18.17
CA VAL A 56 -7.53 -11.29 -19.62
C VAL A 56 -8.33 -10.09 -20.13
N ASP A 57 -9.18 -9.52 -19.27
CA ASP A 57 -10.00 -8.34 -19.56
C ASP A 57 -9.26 -7.02 -19.29
N GLY A 58 -7.99 -7.08 -18.87
CA GLY A 58 -7.15 -5.91 -18.59
C GLY A 58 -7.34 -5.31 -17.19
N GLU A 59 -8.12 -5.94 -16.32
CA GLU A 59 -8.31 -5.48 -14.94
C GLU A 59 -7.09 -5.80 -14.09
N THR A 60 -6.63 -4.85 -13.27
CA THR A 60 -5.44 -5.07 -12.42
C THR A 60 -5.69 -6.15 -11.37
N THR A 61 -4.73 -7.04 -11.14
CA THR A 61 -4.82 -8.14 -10.16
C THR A 61 -3.68 -8.15 -9.14
N SER A 62 -2.69 -7.27 -9.28
CA SER A 62 -1.52 -7.15 -8.40
C SER A 62 -1.89 -7.00 -6.91
N HIS A 63 -2.94 -6.22 -6.60
CA HIS A 63 -3.40 -6.04 -5.22
C HIS A 63 -4.02 -7.31 -4.63
N LEU A 64 -4.69 -8.13 -5.43
CA LEU A 64 -5.26 -9.40 -5.00
C LEU A 64 -4.16 -10.41 -4.71
N MET A 65 -3.20 -10.58 -5.62
CA MET A 65 -2.05 -11.48 -5.39
C MET A 65 -1.25 -11.07 -4.15
N GLY A 66 -0.95 -9.78 -4.02
CA GLY A 66 -0.23 -9.26 -2.86
C GLY A 66 -0.98 -9.51 -1.56
N THR A 67 -2.28 -9.18 -1.52
CA THR A 67 -3.13 -9.37 -0.34
C THR A 67 -3.25 -10.85 0.02
N PHE A 68 -3.48 -11.71 -0.97
CA PHE A 68 -3.63 -13.16 -0.78
C PHE A 68 -2.38 -13.78 -0.15
N TYR A 69 -1.23 -13.67 -0.82
CA TYR A 69 0.00 -14.31 -0.35
C TYR A 69 0.57 -13.69 0.92
N ARG A 70 0.45 -12.36 1.11
CA ARG A 70 0.87 -11.73 2.38
C ARG A 70 0.01 -12.22 3.54
N THR A 71 -1.30 -12.34 3.33
CA THR A 71 -2.23 -12.81 4.36
C THR A 71 -1.99 -14.28 4.71
N ILE A 72 -1.80 -15.15 3.72
CA ILE A 72 -1.42 -16.55 3.96
C ILE A 72 -0.14 -16.64 4.78
N ARG A 73 0.91 -15.90 4.41
CA ARG A 73 2.18 -15.91 5.14
C ARG A 73 2.03 -15.50 6.60
N LEU A 74 1.16 -14.52 6.90
CA LEU A 74 0.88 -14.11 8.28
C LEU A 74 0.17 -15.24 9.04
N LEU A 75 -0.88 -15.83 8.44
CA LEU A 75 -1.66 -16.91 9.03
C LEU A 75 -0.81 -18.17 9.27
N GLU A 76 0.07 -18.54 8.34
CA GLU A 76 1.02 -19.66 8.47
C GLU A 76 2.00 -19.47 9.64
N ASN A 77 2.36 -18.22 9.95
CA ASN A 77 3.17 -17.88 11.13
C ASN A 77 2.31 -17.72 12.40
N GLY A 78 1.03 -18.10 12.36
CA GLY A 78 0.09 -18.00 13.47
C GLY A 78 -0.32 -16.59 13.85
N ILE A 79 -0.01 -15.58 13.03
CA ILE A 79 -0.42 -14.20 13.23
C ILE A 79 -1.88 -14.07 12.77
N LYS A 80 -2.69 -13.34 13.54
CA LYS A 80 -4.13 -13.13 13.30
C LYS A 80 -4.35 -11.69 12.81
N PRO A 81 -4.33 -11.44 11.48
CA PRO A 81 -4.48 -10.10 10.95
C PRO A 81 -5.93 -9.61 11.02
N VAL A 82 -6.10 -8.30 11.22
CA VAL A 82 -7.31 -7.56 10.86
C VAL A 82 -6.89 -6.39 9.98
N TYR A 83 -7.48 -6.29 8.79
CA TYR A 83 -7.16 -5.21 7.85
C TYR A 83 -8.05 -3.99 8.13
N VAL A 84 -7.46 -2.81 8.14
CA VAL A 84 -8.16 -1.54 8.37
C VAL A 84 -8.07 -0.69 7.11
N PHE A 85 -9.23 -0.36 6.54
CA PHE A 85 -9.34 0.45 5.33
C PHE A 85 -9.64 1.90 5.68
N ASP A 86 -9.07 2.84 4.91
CA ASP A 86 -9.37 4.26 5.06
C ASP A 86 -10.83 4.58 4.76
N GLY A 87 -11.39 5.47 5.57
CA GLY A 87 -12.65 6.17 5.33
C GLY A 87 -12.46 7.50 4.61
N LYS A 88 -13.24 8.51 5.02
CA LYS A 88 -13.16 9.86 4.43
C LYS A 88 -11.91 10.57 4.99
N PRO A 89 -11.00 11.09 4.14
CA PRO A 89 -9.88 11.88 4.61
C PRO A 89 -10.34 13.14 5.38
N PRO A 90 -9.59 13.61 6.39
CA PRO A 90 -9.94 14.80 7.14
C PRO A 90 -9.67 16.06 6.31
N ASP A 91 -10.43 17.13 6.54
CA ASP A 91 -10.36 18.36 5.73
C ASP A 91 -8.97 19.01 5.77
N MET A 92 -8.26 18.91 6.90
CA MET A 92 -6.88 19.40 7.04
C MET A 92 -5.88 18.70 6.08
N LYS A 93 -6.22 17.53 5.54
CA LYS A 93 -5.38 16.78 4.58
C LYS A 93 -5.57 17.28 3.13
N SER A 94 -6.54 18.15 2.87
CA SER A 94 -6.84 18.68 1.53
C SER A 94 -5.63 19.28 0.82
N GLY A 95 -4.83 20.09 1.52
CA GLY A 95 -3.62 20.70 0.96
C GLY A 95 -2.57 19.67 0.53
N GLU A 96 -2.38 18.59 1.31
CA GLU A 96 -1.46 17.51 0.96
C GLU A 96 -2.02 16.65 -0.20
N LEU A 97 -3.33 16.43 -0.25
CA LEU A 97 -3.98 15.75 -1.38
C LEU A 97 -3.81 16.55 -2.68
N SER A 98 -3.87 17.89 -2.62
CA SER A 98 -3.60 18.76 -3.78
C SER A 98 -2.15 18.61 -4.25
N LYS A 99 -1.17 18.72 -3.34
CA LYS A 99 0.24 18.53 -3.68
C LYS A 99 0.54 17.15 -4.28
N ARG A 100 -0.15 16.10 -3.80
CA ARG A 100 -0.05 14.76 -4.39
C ARG A 100 -0.67 14.68 -5.79
N ALA A 101 -1.72 15.45 -6.06
CA ALA A 101 -2.30 15.55 -7.39
C ALA A 101 -1.36 16.29 -8.36
N GLU A 102 -0.78 17.41 -7.94
CA GLU A 102 0.19 18.18 -8.72
C GLU A 102 1.41 17.32 -9.10
N LYS A 103 2.01 16.61 -8.13
CA LYS A 103 3.14 15.70 -8.41
C LYS A 103 2.79 14.58 -9.40
N ARG A 104 1.53 14.15 -9.45
CA ARG A 104 1.10 13.15 -10.43
C ARG A 104 0.95 13.76 -11.81
N ASP A 105 0.42 14.98 -11.92
CA ASP A 105 0.34 15.69 -13.20
C ASP A 105 1.74 15.95 -13.78
N GLU A 106 2.69 16.35 -12.93
CA GLU A 106 4.10 16.48 -13.32
C GLU A 106 4.71 15.14 -13.76
N ALA A 107 4.44 14.06 -13.00
CA ALA A 107 4.92 12.73 -13.36
C ALA A 107 4.32 12.21 -14.66
N GLN A 108 3.07 12.56 -14.98
CA GLN A 108 2.42 12.18 -16.23
C GLN A 108 3.09 12.89 -17.41
N LYS A 109 3.29 14.21 -17.32
CA LYS A 109 4.02 14.98 -18.36
C LYS A 109 5.44 14.46 -18.56
N ALA A 110 6.11 14.03 -17.48
CA ALA A 110 7.44 13.43 -17.57
C ALA A 110 7.41 12.05 -18.22
N LEU A 111 6.39 11.23 -17.95
CA LEU A 111 6.18 9.95 -18.62
C LEU A 111 5.96 10.12 -20.12
N ASP A 112 5.14 11.08 -20.53
CA ASP A 112 4.83 11.33 -21.94
C ASP A 112 6.11 11.66 -22.72
N ARG A 113 6.95 12.56 -22.17
CA ARG A 113 8.27 12.91 -22.74
C ARG A 113 9.23 11.72 -22.77
N ALA A 114 9.27 10.92 -21.71
CA ALA A 114 10.14 9.74 -21.65
C ALA A 114 9.72 8.67 -22.68
N THR A 115 8.41 8.56 -22.93
CA THR A 115 7.82 7.68 -23.94
C THR A 115 8.19 8.14 -25.34
N GLU A 116 8.10 9.44 -25.63
CA GLU A 116 8.54 10.02 -26.91
C GLU A 116 10.06 9.82 -27.15
N ALA A 117 10.86 9.90 -26.09
CA ALA A 117 12.32 9.72 -26.15
C ALA A 117 12.78 8.25 -26.15
N GLY A 118 11.87 7.29 -25.95
CA GLY A 118 12.22 5.86 -25.86
C GLY A 118 13.05 5.47 -24.64
N ALA A 119 13.05 6.28 -23.57
CA ALA A 119 13.85 6.07 -22.36
C ALA A 119 13.17 5.06 -21.41
N THR A 120 13.38 3.77 -21.66
CA THR A 120 12.70 2.66 -20.98
C THR A 120 12.80 2.67 -19.45
N GLU A 121 13.97 2.99 -18.88
CA GLU A 121 14.14 3.07 -17.42
C GLU A 121 13.30 4.19 -16.78
N ASP A 122 13.25 5.36 -17.41
CA ASP A 122 12.48 6.50 -16.92
C ASP A 122 10.98 6.25 -17.09
N ILE A 123 10.56 5.60 -18.18
CA ILE A 123 9.17 5.15 -18.39
C ILE A 123 8.72 4.28 -17.21
N GLU A 124 9.50 3.26 -16.83
CA GLU A 124 9.13 2.39 -15.72
C GLU A 124 9.05 3.16 -14.38
N LYS A 125 10.03 4.03 -14.13
CA LYS A 125 10.08 4.87 -12.93
C LYS A 125 8.87 5.80 -12.81
N PHE A 126 8.46 6.47 -13.89
CA PHE A 126 7.30 7.36 -13.87
C PHE A 126 5.99 6.56 -13.78
N ASN A 127 5.89 5.42 -14.46
CA ASN A 127 4.75 4.51 -14.32
C ASN A 127 4.51 4.08 -12.87
N ARG A 128 5.58 3.79 -12.11
CA ARG A 128 5.46 3.47 -10.68
C ARG A 128 4.94 4.65 -9.84
N ARG A 129 5.28 5.89 -10.21
CA ARG A 129 4.83 7.12 -9.51
C ARG A 129 3.37 7.46 -9.77
N LEU A 130 2.82 7.01 -10.90
CA LEU A 130 1.43 7.25 -11.30
C LEU A 130 0.44 6.25 -10.68
N VAL A 131 0.94 5.19 -10.03
CA VAL A 131 0.11 4.19 -9.37
C VAL A 131 -0.83 4.85 -8.36
N LYS A 132 -2.12 4.52 -8.49
CA LYS A 132 -3.18 4.99 -7.62
C LYS A 132 -4.03 3.81 -7.15
N VAL A 133 -4.30 3.76 -5.85
CA VAL A 133 -5.31 2.85 -5.31
C VAL A 133 -6.69 3.47 -5.55
N THR A 134 -7.59 2.70 -6.16
CA THR A 134 -8.98 3.07 -6.42
C THR A 134 -9.91 2.42 -5.39
N LYS A 135 -11.16 2.88 -5.32
CA LYS A 135 -12.19 2.23 -4.49
C LYS A 135 -12.45 0.79 -4.93
N GLN A 136 -12.31 0.49 -6.22
CA GLN A 136 -12.46 -0.86 -6.76
C GLN A 136 -11.42 -1.81 -6.16
N HIS A 137 -10.14 -1.42 -6.15
CA HIS A 137 -9.09 -2.25 -5.54
C HIS A 137 -9.37 -2.54 -4.06
N SER A 138 -9.85 -1.54 -3.31
CA SER A 138 -10.23 -1.73 -1.91
C SER A 138 -11.42 -2.69 -1.76
N ASN A 139 -12.45 -2.56 -2.60
CA ASN A 139 -13.62 -3.42 -2.54
C ASN A 139 -13.29 -4.87 -2.90
N GLU A 140 -12.49 -5.09 -3.94
CA GLU A 140 -12.06 -6.44 -4.34
C GLU A 140 -11.16 -7.07 -3.27
N ALA A 141 -10.27 -6.29 -2.65
CA ALA A 141 -9.45 -6.77 -1.53
C ALA A 141 -10.31 -7.14 -0.31
N LYS A 142 -11.36 -6.35 0.01
CA LYS A 142 -12.32 -6.68 1.07
C LYS A 142 -13.06 -7.98 0.79
N GLU A 143 -13.52 -8.17 -0.46
CA GLU A 143 -14.22 -9.39 -0.83
C GLU A 143 -13.29 -10.59 -0.75
N LEU A 144 -12.04 -10.46 -1.23
CA LEU A 144 -11.02 -11.50 -1.06
C LEU A 144 -10.81 -11.85 0.42
N LEU A 145 -10.61 -10.86 1.29
CA LEU A 145 -10.41 -11.09 2.73
C LEU A 145 -11.60 -11.80 3.37
N LYS A 146 -12.83 -11.41 2.99
CA LYS A 146 -14.06 -12.07 3.42
C LYS A 146 -14.10 -13.54 3.00
N LEU A 147 -13.77 -13.85 1.74
CA LEU A 147 -13.69 -15.21 1.23
C LEU A 147 -12.59 -16.04 1.90
N MET A 148 -11.50 -15.40 2.31
CA MET A 148 -10.43 -16.02 3.10
C MET A 148 -10.78 -16.19 4.60
N GLY A 149 -11.91 -15.67 5.06
CA GLY A 149 -12.30 -15.70 6.48
C GLY A 149 -11.47 -14.75 7.37
N VAL A 150 -10.86 -13.72 6.78
CA VAL A 150 -10.03 -12.74 7.49
C VAL A 150 -10.83 -11.46 7.74
N PRO A 151 -10.89 -10.98 9.00
CA PRO A 151 -11.68 -9.80 9.32
C PRO A 151 -11.06 -8.52 8.75
N TYR A 152 -11.92 -7.57 8.42
CA TYR A 152 -11.53 -6.19 8.12
C TYR A 152 -12.47 -5.18 8.77
N VAL A 153 -12.00 -3.94 8.89
CA VAL A 153 -12.73 -2.79 9.46
C VAL A 153 -12.59 -1.61 8.52
N ASP A 154 -13.67 -0.85 8.38
CA ASP A 154 -13.66 0.47 7.75
C ASP A 154 -13.45 1.55 8.81
N ALA A 155 -12.34 2.27 8.72
CA ALA A 155 -12.08 3.40 9.60
C ALA A 155 -13.04 4.56 9.28
N PRO A 156 -13.44 5.37 10.28
CA PRO A 156 -14.23 6.57 10.01
C PRO A 156 -13.43 7.61 9.21
N CYS A 157 -12.10 7.59 9.36
CA CYS A 157 -11.17 8.54 8.77
C CYS A 157 -9.90 7.78 8.33
N GLU A 158 -8.73 8.11 8.88
CA GLU A 158 -7.46 7.47 8.53
C GLU A 158 -7.29 6.10 9.23
N ALA A 159 -6.86 5.09 8.48
CA ALA A 159 -6.61 3.74 8.97
C ALA A 159 -5.49 3.71 10.01
N GLU A 160 -4.43 4.52 9.84
CA GLU A 160 -3.35 4.58 10.83
C GLU A 160 -3.82 5.01 12.22
N ALA A 161 -4.83 5.89 12.29
CA ALA A 161 -5.39 6.36 13.55
C ALA A 161 -6.32 5.32 14.18
N GLN A 162 -6.99 4.52 13.36
CA GLN A 162 -7.86 3.42 13.82
C GLN A 162 -7.06 2.18 14.24
N CYS A 163 -5.86 2.00 13.69
CA CYS A 163 -4.90 0.94 14.06
C CYS A 163 -4.20 1.22 15.40
N ALA A 164 -3.96 2.49 15.74
CA ALA A 164 -3.27 2.93 16.96
C ALA A 164 -4.16 2.79 18.20
#